data_AF-L9L740-F1
#
_entry.id   AF-L9L740-F1
#
_cell.length_a   1.000
_cell.length_b   1.000
_cell.length_c   1.000
_cell.angle_alpha   90.00
_cell.angle_beta   90.00
_cell.angle_gamma   90.00
#
_symmetry.space_group_name_H-M   'P 1'
#
loop_
_entity.id
_entity.type
_entity.pdbx_description
1 polymer ?
#
loop_
_entity_poly.entity_id
_entity_poly.type
_entity_poly.pdbx_seq_one_letter_code
_entity_poly.pdbx_strand_id
1 'polypeptide(L)'
;MESASNVLDIRVAEFARGRSINLALSYRGRQALKAIGLEDQIVSQGIPMRARMIHSLSGKKSAIPYGTKSQYILSISRENLNKDLLTAVEKYPNAKVHFGHRLLKCFLEEGKITVLGSDKVSKDATYDLIVGCDGAYSTVRAHLMKKPRFDYSQQYIPHGYMELTIPPKNGDNKSFTCTLFMPFEEFDKLLTSSDVLNFFQKYFPDAIPLIGKDLKTA
;
A
#
# COMPACT_ATOMS: atom_id res chain seq x y z
N MET A 1 15.94 -0.76 3.72
CA MET A 1 16.03 0.06 2.49
C MET A 1 15.76 -0.84 1.30
N GLU A 2 14.51 -0.98 0.89
CA GLU A 2 14.21 -1.63 -0.38
C GLU A 2 14.54 -0.62 -1.48
N SER A 3 15.65 -0.84 -2.18
CA SER A 3 15.98 -0.08 -3.37
C SER A 3 14.80 -0.19 -4.33
N ALA A 4 14.42 0.90 -4.99
CA ALA A 4 13.37 0.90 -6.00
C ALA A 4 13.61 -0.24 -7.00
N SER A 5 12.92 -1.36 -6.74
CA SER A 5 12.92 -2.57 -7.54
C SER A 5 12.42 -2.18 -8.93
N ASN A 6 12.99 -2.81 -9.95
CA ASN A 6 12.48 -2.64 -11.31
C ASN A 6 10.96 -2.84 -11.28
N VAL A 7 10.19 -1.80 -11.60
CA VAL A 7 8.73 -1.84 -11.52
C VAL A 7 8.24 -2.68 -12.69
N LEU A 8 8.05 -3.97 -12.44
CA LEU A 8 7.46 -4.91 -13.37
C LEU A 8 5.96 -4.64 -13.50
N ASP A 9 5.38 -5.05 -14.63
CA ASP A 9 3.94 -5.01 -14.79
C ASP A 9 3.28 -6.04 -13.85
N ILE A 10 2.58 -5.53 -12.84
CA ILE A 10 1.91 -6.33 -11.81
C ILE A 10 0.81 -7.24 -12.38
N ARG A 11 0.35 -7.01 -13.61
CA ARG A 11 -0.62 -7.87 -14.30
C ARG A 11 -0.02 -9.19 -14.76
N VAL A 12 1.30 -9.24 -14.95
CA VAL A 12 2.03 -10.43 -15.43
C VAL A 12 3.11 -10.92 -14.47
N ALA A 13 3.56 -10.08 -13.53
CA ALA A 13 4.60 -10.45 -12.57
C ALA A 13 4.06 -11.33 -11.43
N GLU A 14 4.88 -12.30 -11.00
CA GLU A 14 4.61 -13.06 -9.78
C GLU A 14 4.87 -12.19 -8.54
N PHE A 15 3.81 -12.00 -7.75
CA PHE A 15 3.74 -11.48 -6.37
C PHE A 15 4.86 -10.53 -5.90
N ALA A 16 4.56 -9.22 -5.82
CA ALA A 16 5.44 -8.24 -5.18
C ALA A 16 5.27 -8.27 -3.64
N ARG A 17 6.30 -8.74 -2.92
CA ARG A 17 6.39 -8.67 -1.45
C ARG A 17 6.60 -7.23 -0.96
N GLY A 18 6.12 -6.90 0.24
CA GLY A 18 6.63 -5.77 1.04
C GLY A 18 5.74 -4.52 1.17
N ARG A 19 4.51 -4.50 0.62
CA ARG A 19 3.56 -3.37 0.80
C ARG A 19 2.18 -3.88 1.16
N SER A 20 1.43 -3.02 1.86
CA SER A 20 0.15 -3.47 2.40
C SER A 20 -0.83 -3.98 1.36
N ILE A 21 -1.36 -5.18 1.61
CA ILE A 21 -2.22 -5.93 0.68
C ILE A 21 -3.52 -5.17 0.40
N ASN A 22 -4.17 -4.67 1.45
CA ASN A 22 -5.45 -3.97 1.37
C ASN A 22 -5.35 -2.51 1.82
N LEU A 23 -6.27 -1.69 1.32
CA LEU A 23 -6.35 -0.25 1.60
C LEU A 23 -7.78 0.13 1.96
N ALA A 24 -7.92 1.12 2.84
CA ALA A 24 -9.20 1.74 3.14
C ALA A 24 -9.48 2.89 2.13
N LEU A 25 -10.38 2.64 1.18
CA LEU A 25 -10.87 3.65 0.25
C LEU A 25 -11.99 4.47 0.90
N SER A 26 -11.78 5.78 0.99
CA SER A 26 -12.73 6.75 1.54
C SER A 26 -13.53 7.47 0.45
N TYR A 27 -14.47 8.32 0.86
CA TYR A 27 -15.25 9.16 -0.03
C TYR A 27 -14.39 9.99 -1.00
N ARG A 28 -13.29 10.59 -0.54
CA ARG A 28 -12.42 11.43 -1.40
C ARG A 28 -11.80 10.61 -2.54
N GLY A 29 -11.29 9.42 -2.24
CA GLY A 29 -10.75 8.51 -3.26
C GLY A 29 -11.82 8.05 -4.24
N ARG A 30 -13.03 7.76 -3.76
CA ARG A 30 -14.18 7.42 -4.61
C ARG A 30 -14.56 8.55 -5.56
N GLN A 31 -14.59 9.80 -5.10
CA GLN A 31 -14.90 10.93 -5.98
C GLN A 31 -13.84 11.11 -7.09
N ALA A 32 -12.56 10.88 -6.78
CA ALA A 32 -11.51 10.88 -7.79
C ALA A 32 -11.69 9.76 -8.83
N LEU A 33 -12.03 8.54 -8.38
CA LEU A 33 -12.33 7.42 -9.27
C LEU A 33 -13.60 7.67 -10.12
N LYS A 34 -14.60 8.33 -9.53
CA LYS A 34 -15.84 8.70 -10.23
C LYS A 34 -15.56 9.65 -11.39
N ALA A 35 -14.67 10.62 -11.19
CA ALA A 35 -14.29 11.58 -12.23
C ALA A 35 -13.67 10.93 -13.48
N ILE A 36 -13.13 9.71 -13.35
CA ILE A 36 -12.57 8.93 -14.45
C ILE A 36 -13.41 7.69 -14.82
N GLY A 37 -14.64 7.59 -14.29
CA GLY A 37 -15.56 6.50 -14.62
C GLY A 37 -15.21 5.14 -14.03
N LEU A 38 -14.37 5.07 -12.99
CA LEU A 38 -13.92 3.81 -12.37
C LEU A 38 -14.53 3.52 -10.99
N GLU A 39 -15.36 4.42 -10.44
CA GLU A 39 -15.92 4.24 -9.08
C GLU A 39 -16.66 2.90 -8.96
N ASP A 40 -17.63 2.63 -9.85
CA ASP A 40 -18.49 1.45 -9.72
C ASP A 40 -17.71 0.13 -9.84
N GLN A 41 -16.76 0.06 -10.77
CA GLN A 41 -15.89 -1.11 -10.93
C GLN A 41 -15.09 -1.38 -9.66
N ILE A 42 -14.42 -0.36 -9.10
CA ILE A 42 -13.60 -0.52 -7.89
C ILE A 42 -14.47 -0.80 -6.66
N VAL A 43 -15.63 -0.15 -6.55
CA VAL A 43 -16.55 -0.34 -5.42
C VAL A 43 -17.12 -1.76 -5.42
N SER A 44 -17.42 -2.34 -6.59
CA SER A 44 -17.97 -3.69 -6.72
C SER A 44 -17.05 -4.79 -6.19
N GLN A 45 -15.74 -4.56 -6.20
CA GLN A 45 -14.72 -5.51 -5.70
C GLN A 45 -14.38 -5.32 -4.23
N GLY A 46 -14.82 -4.22 -3.61
CA GLY A 46 -14.46 -3.89 -2.23
C GLY A 46 -15.46 -4.39 -1.20
N ILE A 47 -15.01 -4.48 0.05
CA ILE A 47 -15.83 -4.91 1.20
C ILE A 47 -16.18 -3.69 2.06
N PRO A 48 -17.48 -3.33 2.20
CA PRO A 48 -17.88 -2.19 3.03
C PRO A 48 -17.58 -2.40 4.52
N MET A 49 -16.90 -1.43 5.13
CA MET A 49 -16.67 -1.35 6.56
C MET A 49 -17.53 -0.22 7.13
N ARG A 50 -18.62 -0.59 7.82
CA ARG A 50 -19.64 0.35 8.34
C ARG A 50 -19.39 0.77 9.79
N ALA A 51 -18.48 0.09 10.48
CA ALA A 51 -18.13 0.37 11.87
C ALA A 51 -16.68 -0.02 12.13
N ARG A 52 -16.11 0.55 13.19
CA ARG A 52 -14.91 0.05 13.84
C ARG A 52 -15.34 -1.06 14.79
N MET A 53 -14.63 -2.18 14.78
CA MET A 53 -14.72 -3.18 15.84
C MET A 53 -13.49 -3.04 16.73
N ILE A 54 -13.69 -2.66 17.99
CA ILE A 54 -12.61 -2.49 18.96
C ILE A 54 -12.53 -3.74 19.82
N HIS A 55 -11.33 -4.31 19.89
CA HIS A 55 -11.02 -5.49 20.71
C HIS A 55 -10.26 -5.00 21.94
N SER A 56 -10.81 -5.23 23.13
CA SER A 56 -10.16 -4.87 24.40
C SER A 56 -9.28 -6.01 24.92
N LEU A 57 -8.39 -5.71 25.87
CA LEU A 57 -7.50 -6.71 26.49
C LEU A 57 -8.25 -7.86 27.19
N SER A 58 -9.49 -7.64 27.64
CA SER A 58 -10.31 -8.71 28.22
C SER A 58 -10.99 -9.61 27.17
N GLY A 59 -10.78 -9.35 25.88
CA GLY A 59 -11.47 -10.00 24.77
C GLY A 59 -12.87 -9.45 24.49
N LYS A 60 -13.34 -8.45 25.26
CA LYS A 60 -14.62 -7.78 24.96
C LYS A 60 -14.50 -7.00 23.65
N LYS A 61 -15.48 -7.20 22.77
CA LYS A 61 -15.62 -6.54 21.47
C LYS A 61 -16.68 -5.44 21.54
N SER A 62 -16.39 -4.26 21.02
CA SER A 62 -17.34 -3.15 20.92
C SER A 62 -17.36 -2.57 19.51
N ALA A 63 -18.56 -2.42 18.95
CA ALA A 63 -18.77 -1.83 17.63
C ALA A 63 -19.05 -0.33 17.77
N ILE A 64 -18.35 0.49 16.97
CA ILE A 64 -18.55 1.94 16.88
C ILE A 64 -18.80 2.28 15.41
N PRO A 65 -20.05 2.61 15.02
CA PRO A 65 -20.39 2.97 13.65
C PRO A 65 -19.58 4.16 13.12
N TYR A 66 -19.29 4.17 11.81
CA TYR A 66 -18.73 5.35 11.17
C TYR A 66 -19.81 6.40 10.94
N GLY A 67 -19.75 7.52 11.65
CA GLY A 67 -20.61 8.69 11.39
C GLY A 67 -22.10 8.34 11.30
N THR A 68 -22.75 8.73 10.19
CA THR A 68 -24.17 8.44 9.94
C THR A 68 -24.39 7.10 9.23
N LYS A 69 -25.65 6.61 9.18
CA LYS A 69 -25.99 5.30 8.59
C LYS A 69 -25.54 5.11 7.12
N SER A 70 -25.35 6.18 6.36
CA SER A 70 -24.91 6.12 4.96
C SER A 70 -23.39 6.15 4.80
N GLN A 71 -22.64 6.47 5.85
CA GLN A 71 -21.18 6.61 5.80
C GLN A 71 -20.47 5.29 6.08
N TYR A 72 -19.50 4.96 5.23
CA TYR A 72 -18.64 3.80 5.37
C TYR A 72 -17.33 4.05 4.63
N ILE A 73 -16.31 3.27 5.00
CA ILE A 73 -15.09 3.13 4.20
C ILE A 73 -15.10 1.75 3.55
N LEU A 74 -14.35 1.59 2.46
CA LEU A 74 -14.32 0.36 1.69
C LEU A 74 -12.94 -0.27 1.80
N SER A 75 -12.87 -1.56 2.15
CA SER A 75 -11.63 -2.32 2.04
C SER A 75 -11.45 -2.78 0.60
N ILE A 76 -10.35 -2.41 -0.04
CA ILE A 76 -10.01 -2.80 -1.42
C ILE A 76 -8.61 -3.37 -1.51
N SER A 77 -8.37 -4.27 -2.46
CA SER A 77 -7.02 -4.77 -2.76
C SER A 77 -6.19 -3.69 -3.47
N ARG A 78 -4.98 -3.43 -2.96
CA ARG A 78 -4.01 -2.53 -3.60
C ARG A 78 -3.63 -3.02 -4.99
N GLU A 79 -3.41 -4.32 -5.11
CA GLU A 79 -3.01 -4.96 -6.36
C GLU A 79 -4.09 -4.79 -7.42
N ASN A 80 -5.34 -5.16 -7.11
CA ASN A 80 -6.44 -5.06 -8.07
C ASN A 80 -6.71 -3.61 -8.46
N LEU A 81 -6.68 -2.68 -7.50
CA LEU A 81 -6.80 -1.25 -7.80
C LEU A 81 -5.73 -0.81 -8.81
N ASN A 82 -4.47 -1.23 -8.61
CA ASN A 82 -3.38 -0.84 -9.49
C ASN A 82 -3.51 -1.48 -10.88
N LYS A 83 -3.87 -2.78 -10.96
CA LYS A 83 -4.15 -3.49 -12.21
C LYS A 83 -5.26 -2.81 -13.02
N ASP A 84 -6.34 -2.44 -12.35
CA ASP A 84 -7.50 -1.79 -12.97
C ASP A 84 -7.15 -0.38 -13.48
N LEU A 85 -6.39 0.39 -12.70
CA LEU A 85 -5.92 1.71 -13.11
C LEU A 85 -4.96 1.64 -14.31
N LEU A 86 -4.00 0.72 -14.31
CA LEU A 86 -3.07 0.51 -15.44
C LEU A 86 -3.82 0.11 -16.71
N THR A 87 -4.78 -0.80 -16.57
CA THR A 87 -5.65 -1.22 -17.69
C THR A 87 -6.50 -0.05 -18.18
N ALA A 88 -6.98 0.82 -17.29
CA ALA A 88 -7.73 2.00 -17.67
C ALA A 88 -6.87 3.04 -18.41
N VAL A 89 -5.60 3.22 -18.02
CA VAL A 89 -4.66 4.10 -18.73
C VAL A 89 -4.45 3.64 -20.17
N GLU A 90 -4.28 2.33 -20.40
CA GLU A 90 -4.05 1.78 -21.74
C GLU A 90 -5.27 1.85 -22.68
N LYS A 91 -6.48 2.14 -22.16
CA LYS A 91 -7.65 2.41 -23.01
C LYS A 91 -7.52 3.72 -23.78
N TYR A 92 -6.65 4.63 -23.35
CA TYR A 92 -6.42 5.91 -24.01
C TYR A 92 -5.31 5.75 -25.05
N PRO A 93 -5.59 5.94 -26.36
CA PRO A 93 -4.60 5.71 -27.43
C PRO A 93 -3.40 6.65 -27.36
N ASN A 94 -3.55 7.78 -26.67
CA ASN A 94 -2.51 8.77 -26.45
C ASN A 94 -1.73 8.57 -25.13
N ALA A 95 -2.05 7.54 -24.34
CA ALA A 95 -1.33 7.19 -23.13
C ALA A 95 -0.49 5.93 -23.35
N LYS A 96 0.75 5.95 -22.84
CA LYS A 96 1.66 4.80 -22.90
C LYS A 96 2.24 4.53 -21.52
N VAL A 97 2.32 3.25 -21.16
CA VAL A 97 2.93 2.81 -19.90
C VAL A 97 4.22 2.06 -20.21
N HIS A 98 5.34 2.56 -19.69
CA HIS A 98 6.67 1.96 -19.90
C HIS A 98 7.15 1.27 -18.61
N PHE A 99 6.82 -0.02 -18.46
CA PHE A 99 7.31 -0.83 -17.33
C PHE A 99 8.81 -1.11 -17.42
N GLY A 100 9.45 -1.46 -16.29
CA GLY A 100 10.88 -1.74 -16.25
C GLY A 100 11.77 -0.52 -16.51
N HIS A 101 11.22 0.70 -16.45
CA HIS A 101 11.95 1.95 -16.63
C HIS A 101 12.08 2.67 -15.29
N ARG A 102 13.31 2.84 -14.81
CA ARG A 102 13.60 3.54 -13.56
C ARG A 102 14.14 4.93 -13.85
N LEU A 103 13.51 5.97 -13.32
CA LEU A 103 14.04 7.33 -13.37
C LEU A 103 15.36 7.41 -12.58
N LEU A 104 16.42 7.92 -13.24
CA LEU A 104 17.72 8.17 -12.61
C LEU A 104 17.94 9.65 -12.35
N LYS A 105 17.65 10.49 -13.34
CA LYS A 105 17.89 11.94 -13.31
C LYS A 105 16.72 12.70 -13.93
N CYS A 106 16.50 13.90 -13.42
CA CYS A 106 15.48 14.83 -13.90
C CYS A 106 16.06 16.24 -14.00
N PHE A 107 16.04 16.83 -15.19
CA PHE A 107 16.47 18.18 -15.52
C PHE A 107 15.24 19.02 -15.82
N LEU A 108 14.66 19.59 -14.76
CA LEU A 108 13.33 20.22 -14.80
C LEU A 108 13.24 21.42 -15.74
N GLU A 109 14.29 22.25 -15.84
CA GLU A 109 14.29 23.44 -16.71
C GLU A 109 14.37 23.06 -18.19
N GLU A 110 15.01 21.93 -18.50
CA GLU A 110 15.21 21.43 -19.87
C GLU A 110 14.08 20.49 -20.31
N GLY A 111 13.13 20.18 -19.42
CA GLY A 111 12.10 19.17 -19.68
C GLY A 111 12.69 17.78 -19.92
N LYS A 112 13.89 17.47 -19.40
CA LYS A 112 14.64 16.27 -19.76
C LYS A 112 14.71 15.27 -18.61
N ILE A 113 14.49 14.00 -18.89
CA ILE A 113 14.67 12.89 -17.95
C ILE A 113 15.69 11.88 -18.47
N THR A 114 16.41 11.23 -17.56
CA THR A 114 17.23 10.05 -17.86
C THR A 114 16.61 8.85 -17.17
N VAL A 115 16.26 7.83 -17.96
CA VAL A 115 15.64 6.58 -17.48
C VAL A 115 16.55 5.40 -17.75
N LEU A 116 16.62 4.45 -16.82
CA LEU A 116 17.28 3.17 -16.98
C LEU A 116 16.26 2.12 -17.42
N GLY A 117 16.43 1.58 -18.62
CA GLY A 117 15.59 0.50 -19.13
C GLY A 117 15.91 -0.87 -18.51
N SER A 118 15.11 -1.87 -18.85
CA SER A 118 15.33 -3.27 -18.47
C SER A 118 16.63 -3.84 -19.06
N ASP A 119 17.06 -3.32 -20.21
CA ASP A 119 18.33 -3.58 -20.89
C ASP A 119 19.55 -3.01 -20.14
N LYS A 120 19.34 -2.34 -19.00
CA LYS A 120 20.37 -1.62 -18.22
C LYS A 120 21.04 -0.48 -19.01
N VAL A 121 20.42 -0.04 -20.10
CA VAL A 121 20.88 1.10 -20.88
C VAL A 121 20.13 2.35 -20.42
N SER A 122 20.88 3.41 -20.14
CA SER A 122 20.29 4.72 -19.84
C SER A 122 19.89 5.42 -21.12
N LYS A 123 18.66 5.95 -21.15
CA LYS A 123 18.12 6.69 -22.30
C LYS A 123 17.59 8.03 -21.80
N ASP A 124 17.87 9.06 -22.57
CA ASP A 124 17.32 10.39 -22.34
C ASP A 124 16.01 10.57 -23.11
N ALA A 125 15.07 11.28 -22.51
CA ALA A 125 13.81 11.66 -23.15
C ALA A 125 13.40 13.07 -22.71
N THR A 126 12.70 13.77 -23.58
CA THR A 126 12.25 15.15 -23.37
C THR A 126 10.72 15.22 -23.33
N TYR A 127 10.20 16.03 -22.41
CA TYR A 127 8.78 16.23 -22.16
C TYR A 127 8.52 17.67 -21.72
N ASP A 128 7.36 18.22 -22.10
CA ASP A 128 6.94 19.56 -21.68
C ASP A 128 6.54 19.62 -20.19
N LEU A 129 6.11 18.48 -19.64
CA LEU A 129 5.67 18.35 -18.25
C LEU A 129 6.13 17.03 -17.65
N ILE A 130 6.69 17.10 -16.44
CA ILE A 130 7.10 15.95 -15.65
C ILE A 130 6.27 15.92 -14.36
N VAL A 131 5.49 14.86 -14.17
CA VAL A 131 4.65 14.67 -12.98
C VAL A 131 5.27 13.61 -12.06
N GLY A 132 5.71 14.01 -10.87
CA GLY A 132 6.33 13.13 -9.89
C GLY A 132 5.33 12.28 -9.10
N CYS A 133 4.96 11.11 -9.63
CA CYS A 133 4.11 10.11 -8.95
C CYS A 133 4.90 8.89 -8.44
N ASP A 134 6.19 9.08 -8.12
CA ASP A 134 7.19 8.04 -7.82
C ASP A 134 7.31 7.70 -6.31
N GLY A 135 6.29 8.05 -5.52
CA GLY A 135 6.07 7.55 -4.17
C GLY A 135 6.88 8.25 -3.06
N ALA A 136 6.93 7.61 -1.89
CA ALA A 136 7.51 8.20 -0.68
C ALA A 136 9.02 8.50 -0.82
N TYR A 137 9.77 7.74 -1.62
CA TYR A 137 11.20 7.94 -1.89
C TYR A 137 11.43 8.53 -3.30
N SER A 138 10.65 9.56 -3.63
CA SER A 138 10.62 10.19 -4.95
C SER A 138 11.98 10.70 -5.42
N THR A 139 12.38 10.25 -6.61
CA THR A 139 13.55 10.75 -7.35
C THR A 139 13.27 12.14 -7.90
N VAL A 140 12.05 12.42 -8.36
CA VAL A 140 11.67 13.77 -8.83
C VAL A 140 11.80 14.78 -7.69
N ARG A 141 11.27 14.47 -6.51
CA ARG A 141 11.39 15.34 -5.32
C ARG A 141 12.84 15.55 -4.91
N ALA A 142 13.67 14.52 -4.97
CA ALA A 142 15.10 14.64 -4.67
C ALA A 142 15.83 15.62 -5.61
N HIS A 143 15.35 15.82 -6.84
CA HIS A 143 15.87 16.84 -7.76
C HIS A 143 15.28 18.22 -7.47
N LEU A 144 13.99 18.31 -7.13
CA LEU A 144 13.35 19.57 -6.72
C LEU A 144 13.97 20.16 -5.45
N MET A 145 14.34 19.33 -4.48
CA MET A 145 14.99 19.77 -3.23
C MET A 145 16.33 20.49 -3.44
N LYS A 146 16.96 20.37 -4.61
CA LYS A 146 18.20 21.07 -4.96
C LYS A 146 17.94 22.48 -5.52
N LYS A 147 16.68 22.84 -5.76
CA LYS A 147 16.29 24.14 -6.32
C LYS A 147 16.11 25.17 -5.19
N PRO A 148 16.36 26.46 -5.48
CA PRO A 148 16.17 27.52 -4.48
C PRO A 148 14.72 27.57 -3.96
N ARG A 149 14.56 27.97 -2.69
CA ARG A 149 13.25 28.18 -2.03
C ARG A 149 12.37 26.92 -1.99
N PHE A 150 12.97 25.76 -1.75
CA PHE A 150 12.27 24.49 -1.56
C PHE A 150 12.36 24.03 -0.10
N ASP A 151 11.25 24.13 0.64
CA ASP A 151 11.18 23.64 2.02
C ASP A 151 10.88 22.13 2.04
N TYR A 152 11.61 21.38 2.86
CA TYR A 152 11.47 19.93 2.99
C TYR A 152 11.76 19.44 4.40
N SER A 153 11.04 18.40 4.84
CA SER A 153 11.35 17.63 6.03
C SER A 153 11.16 16.14 5.78
N GLN A 154 11.95 15.31 6.46
CA GLN A 154 11.82 13.86 6.45
C GLN A 154 12.07 13.33 7.85
N GLN A 155 11.13 12.54 8.35
CA GLN A 155 11.21 11.93 9.67
C GLN A 155 10.82 10.46 9.56
N TYR A 156 11.68 9.60 10.12
CA TYR A 156 11.32 8.22 10.38
C TYR A 156 10.67 8.14 11.76
N ILE A 157 9.51 7.48 11.84
CA ILE A 157 8.83 7.21 13.10
C ILE A 157 9.43 5.95 13.75
N PRO A 158 9.40 5.83 15.09
CA PRO A 158 10.00 4.68 15.78
C PRO A 158 9.20 3.39 15.62
N HIS A 159 7.99 3.44 15.04
CA HIS A 159 7.13 2.28 14.85
C HIS A 159 7.36 1.63 13.49
N GLY A 160 7.50 0.31 13.50
CA GLY A 160 7.41 -0.53 12.31
C GLY A 160 5.99 -1.05 12.11
N TYR A 161 5.79 -1.75 11.00
CA TYR A 161 4.57 -2.51 10.77
C TYR A 161 4.89 -3.90 10.23
N MET A 162 4.05 -4.88 10.57
CA MET A 162 4.12 -6.26 10.06
C MET A 162 2.73 -6.71 9.65
N GLU A 163 2.63 -7.44 8.54
CA GLU A 163 1.37 -7.99 8.07
C GLU A 163 1.17 -9.45 8.51
N LEU A 164 -0.04 -9.73 8.97
CA LEU A 164 -0.50 -11.04 9.42
C LEU A 164 -1.83 -11.35 8.74
N THR A 165 -2.15 -12.64 8.60
CA THR A 165 -3.39 -13.07 7.95
C THR A 165 -4.28 -13.85 8.93
N ILE A 166 -5.54 -13.43 9.07
CA ILE A 166 -6.61 -14.23 9.66
C ILE A 166 -7.25 -15.03 8.51
N PRO A 167 -7.06 -16.36 8.46
CA PRO A 167 -7.64 -17.18 7.39
C PRO A 167 -9.16 -17.33 7.54
N PRO A 168 -9.84 -17.79 6.49
CA PRO A 168 -11.24 -18.19 6.58
C PRO A 168 -11.41 -19.36 7.57
N LYS A 169 -12.59 -19.45 8.18
CA LYS A 169 -12.95 -20.52 9.12
C LYS A 169 -14.19 -21.24 8.63
N ASN A 170 -14.29 -22.55 8.90
CA ASN A 170 -15.47 -23.39 8.63
C ASN A 170 -15.96 -23.38 7.17
N GLY A 171 -15.05 -23.37 6.20
CA GLY A 171 -15.39 -23.41 4.77
C GLY A 171 -15.86 -22.08 4.18
N ASP A 172 -15.77 -20.97 4.92
CA ASP A 172 -15.85 -19.63 4.34
C ASP A 172 -14.66 -19.37 3.39
N ASN A 173 -14.76 -18.38 2.51
CA ASN A 173 -13.71 -17.96 1.59
C ASN A 173 -13.14 -16.57 1.92
N LYS A 174 -13.51 -16.01 3.09
CA LYS A 174 -13.13 -14.65 3.51
C LYS A 174 -12.01 -14.66 4.54
N SER A 175 -10.96 -13.91 4.26
CA SER A 175 -9.84 -13.67 5.17
C SER A 175 -9.74 -12.18 5.56
N PHE A 176 -8.93 -11.90 6.58
CA PHE A 176 -8.52 -10.53 6.91
C PHE A 176 -7.00 -10.43 6.88
N THR A 177 -6.49 -9.34 6.31
CA THR A 177 -5.10 -8.92 6.53
C THR A 177 -5.08 -7.95 7.70
N CYS A 178 -4.24 -8.25 8.69
CA CYS A 178 -4.02 -7.43 9.87
C CYS A 178 -2.64 -6.78 9.77
N THR A 179 -2.55 -5.51 10.13
CA THR A 179 -1.27 -4.80 10.25
C THR A 179 -0.98 -4.54 11.72
N LEU A 180 0.04 -5.20 12.27
CA LEU A 180 0.54 -4.97 13.61
C LEU A 180 1.52 -3.79 13.59
N PHE A 181 1.27 -2.80 14.45
CA PHE A 181 2.18 -1.68 14.66
C PHE A 181 2.77 -1.72 16.06
N MET A 182 4.09 -1.59 16.18
CA MET A 182 4.77 -1.40 17.46
C MET A 182 6.18 -0.80 17.22
N PRO A 183 6.83 -0.24 18.25
CA PRO A 183 8.20 0.24 18.14
C PRO A 183 9.16 -0.84 17.61
N PHE A 184 10.17 -0.46 16.83
CA PHE A 184 11.20 -1.39 16.35
C PHE A 184 11.89 -2.15 17.51
N GLU A 185 12.14 -1.47 18.63
CA GLU A 185 12.71 -2.08 19.83
C GLU A 185 11.85 -3.21 20.43
N GLU A 186 10.53 -3.17 20.23
CA GLU A 186 9.65 -4.26 20.65
C GLU A 186 9.68 -5.42 19.66
N PHE A 187 9.88 -5.16 18.36
CA PHE A 187 10.12 -6.21 17.37
C PHE A 187 11.42 -6.97 17.66
N ASP A 188 12.50 -6.26 17.99
CA ASP A 188 13.81 -6.84 18.25
C ASP A 188 13.84 -7.78 19.46
N LYS A 189 12.85 -7.69 20.36
CA LYS A 189 12.68 -8.58 21.53
C LYS A 189 12.02 -9.91 21.18
N LEU A 190 11.32 -10.03 20.04
CA LEU A 190 10.57 -11.22 19.66
C LEU A 190 11.42 -12.17 18.81
N LEU A 191 12.35 -12.88 19.44
CA LEU A 191 13.34 -13.71 18.73
C LEU A 191 12.90 -15.15 18.53
N THR A 192 12.02 -15.67 19.39
CA THR A 192 11.56 -17.06 19.34
C THR A 192 10.05 -17.17 19.15
N SER A 193 9.57 -18.31 18.66
CA SER A 193 8.13 -18.59 18.54
C SER A 193 7.40 -18.47 19.89
N SER A 194 8.08 -18.80 20.99
CA SER A 194 7.55 -18.64 22.35
C SER A 194 7.37 -17.18 22.72
N ASP A 195 8.32 -16.30 22.37
CA ASP A 195 8.22 -14.86 22.64
C ASP A 195 7.04 -14.25 21.89
N VAL A 196 6.89 -14.61 20.61
CA VAL A 196 5.75 -14.17 19.78
C VAL A 196 4.44 -14.64 20.40
N LEU A 197 4.33 -15.92 20.77
CA LEU A 197 3.11 -16.46 21.35
C LEU A 197 2.77 -15.77 22.68
N ASN A 198 3.76 -15.57 23.56
CA ASN A 198 3.60 -14.89 24.85
C ASN A 198 3.18 -13.43 24.66
N PHE A 199 3.75 -12.73 23.68
CA PHE A 199 3.36 -11.37 23.33
C PHE A 199 1.89 -11.29 22.91
N PHE A 200 1.45 -12.17 22.01
CA PHE A 200 0.06 -12.21 21.57
C PHE A 200 -0.89 -12.62 22.70
N GLN A 201 -0.52 -13.57 23.55
CA GLN A 201 -1.34 -13.94 24.71
C GLN A 201 -1.54 -12.76 25.67
N LYS A 202 -0.50 -11.95 25.86
CA LYS A 202 -0.53 -10.81 26.77
C LYS A 202 -1.35 -9.63 26.23
N TYR A 203 -1.17 -9.28 24.95
CA TYR A 203 -1.71 -8.04 24.39
C TYR A 203 -2.87 -8.23 23.41
N PHE A 204 -2.97 -9.39 22.77
CA PHE A 204 -3.97 -9.70 21.74
C PHE A 204 -4.53 -11.13 21.92
N PRO A 205 -5.09 -11.45 23.10
CA PRO A 205 -5.39 -12.84 23.48
C PRO A 205 -6.38 -13.52 22.52
N ASP A 206 -7.29 -12.76 21.93
CA ASP A 206 -8.29 -13.28 21.00
C ASP A 206 -7.79 -13.38 19.55
N ALA A 207 -6.62 -12.84 19.22
CA ALA A 207 -6.03 -12.95 17.89
C ALA A 207 -5.46 -14.36 17.62
N ILE A 208 -4.91 -15.05 18.63
CA ILE A 208 -4.35 -16.39 18.49
C ILE A 208 -5.37 -17.41 17.93
N PRO A 209 -6.59 -17.55 18.49
CA PRO A 209 -7.58 -18.47 17.94
C PRO A 209 -8.14 -18.05 16.56
N LEU A 210 -7.90 -16.81 16.13
CA LEU A 210 -8.32 -16.31 14.81
C LEU A 210 -7.26 -16.52 13.73
N ILE A 211 -6.01 -16.16 14.02
CA ILE A 211 -4.86 -16.29 13.10
C ILE A 211 -4.42 -17.76 12.98
N GLY A 212 -4.48 -18.49 14.09
CA GLY A 212 -3.90 -19.83 14.23
C GLY A 212 -2.57 -19.80 15.00
N LYS A 213 -2.23 -20.92 15.65
CA LYS A 213 -1.04 -21.03 16.52
C LYS A 213 0.29 -20.87 15.76
N ASP A 214 0.29 -21.09 14.46
CA ASP A 214 1.48 -20.96 13.62
C ASP A 214 1.79 -19.51 13.22
N LEU A 215 0.96 -18.53 13.64
CA LEU A 215 1.11 -17.07 13.43
C LEU A 215 1.84 -16.72 12.12
N LYS A 216 1.28 -17.19 10.99
CA LYS A 216 1.92 -17.05 9.68
C LYS A 216 1.93 -15.58 9.25
N THR A 217 3.10 -15.10 8.86
CA THR A 217 3.24 -13.79 8.20
C THR A 217 2.65 -13.88 6.79
N ALA A 218 2.03 -12.78 6.35
CA ALA A 218 1.46 -12.66 5.01
C ALA A 218 2.54 -12.54 3.92
#